data_AF-A0A924UAD6-F1
#
_entry.id   AF-A0A924UAD6-F1
#
_cell.length_a   1.000
_cell.length_b   1.000
_cell.length_c   1.000
_cell.angle_alpha   90.00
_cell.angle_beta   90.00
_cell.angle_gamma   90.00
#
_symmetry.space_group_name_H-M   'P 1'
#
loop_
_entity.id
_entity.type
_entity.pdbx_description
1 polymer ?
#
loop_
_entity_poly.entity_id
_entity_poly.type
_entity_poly.pdbx_seq_one_letter_code
_entity_poly.pdbx_strand_id
1 'polypeptide(L)'
;MNAPKVFDHRVKAALEYGPLVLFLIGYWYVKDRSFVFSGQTYSGFIVVTAAFVLVFVASILALWRLTGRISPMQIVTLVVVLFMGGLSVWFNDEHFFKMKPTFIYVFFAGALGVGLLQGKSYLRLVMEEALALQPEGWMILTRRIAVFFVVLAVANEVVWRNFSTETWVWFKAVGLTVAMFLFLLTQARILTTYGIEAPEEKP
;
A
#
# COMPACT_ATOMS: atom_id res chain seq x y z
N MET A 1 5.14 -19.83 -29.32
CA MET A 1 6.35 -19.55 -28.52
C MET A 1 6.68 -18.08 -28.73
N ASN A 2 6.21 -17.18 -27.86
CA ASN A 2 6.45 -15.75 -28.05
C ASN A 2 7.85 -15.40 -27.54
N ALA A 3 8.68 -14.90 -28.45
CA ALA A 3 10.05 -14.46 -28.17
C ALA A 3 10.08 -13.43 -27.04
N PRO A 4 11.12 -13.44 -26.17
CA PRO A 4 11.29 -12.41 -25.16
C PRO A 4 11.54 -11.06 -25.87
N LYS A 5 10.58 -10.13 -25.77
CA LYS A 5 10.74 -8.78 -26.30
C LYS A 5 11.93 -8.13 -25.60
N VAL A 6 12.94 -7.73 -26.38
CA VAL A 6 14.08 -6.95 -25.90
C VAL A 6 13.54 -5.64 -25.33
N PHE A 7 13.68 -5.46 -24.02
CA PHE A 7 13.02 -4.39 -23.27
C PHE A 7 13.81 -3.09 -23.31
N ASP A 8 13.17 -2.00 -23.72
CA ASP A 8 13.71 -0.66 -23.46
C ASP A 8 13.43 -0.31 -21.99
N HIS A 9 14.50 -0.32 -21.19
CA HIS A 9 14.47 -0.02 -19.76
C HIS A 9 13.81 1.34 -19.47
N ARG A 10 13.90 2.28 -20.43
CA ARG A 10 13.30 3.62 -20.32
C ARG A 10 11.78 3.59 -20.39
N VAL A 11 11.21 2.75 -21.24
CA VAL A 11 9.75 2.62 -21.37
C VAL A 11 9.16 2.01 -20.09
N LYS A 12 9.83 1.01 -19.52
CA LYS A 12 9.43 0.42 -18.24
C LYS A 12 9.48 1.46 -17.11
N ALA A 13 10.60 2.17 -16.96
CA ALA A 13 10.73 3.23 -15.97
C ALA A 13 9.67 4.34 -16.16
N ALA A 14 9.40 4.74 -17.41
CA ALA A 14 8.37 5.74 -17.71
C ALA A 14 6.96 5.27 -17.30
N LEU A 15 6.63 3.99 -17.46
CA LEU A 15 5.33 3.46 -17.05
C LEU A 15 5.21 3.28 -15.54
N GLU A 16 6.31 2.97 -14.84
CA GLU A 16 6.33 2.79 -13.39
C GLU A 16 6.30 4.12 -12.64
N TYR A 17 7.11 5.10 -13.05
CA TYR A 17 7.24 6.40 -12.38
C TYR A 17 6.41 7.52 -13.03
N GLY A 18 6.04 7.38 -14.30
CA GLY A 18 5.30 8.39 -15.05
C GLY A 18 3.98 8.82 -14.41
N PRO A 19 3.12 7.89 -13.95
CA PRO A 19 1.89 8.25 -13.24
C PRO A 19 2.14 9.12 -12.00
N LEU A 20 3.20 8.80 -11.23
CA LEU A 20 3.56 9.55 -10.04
C LEU A 20 4.03 10.97 -10.40
N VAL A 21 4.86 11.11 -11.42
CA VAL A 21 5.32 12.41 -11.92
C VAL A 21 4.14 13.24 -12.44
N LEU A 22 3.24 12.64 -13.23
CA LEU A 22 2.04 13.30 -13.73
C LEU A 22 1.09 13.73 -12.62
N PHE A 23 0.95 12.90 -11.57
CA PHE A 23 0.19 13.27 -10.38
C PHE A 23 0.80 14.48 -9.68
N LEU A 24 2.12 14.51 -9.48
CA LEU A 24 2.78 15.65 -8.84
C LEU A 24 2.59 16.95 -9.62
N ILE A 25 2.76 16.90 -10.95
CA ILE A 25 2.54 18.05 -11.84
C ILE A 25 1.08 18.51 -11.76
N GLY A 26 0.13 17.57 -11.88
CA GLY A 26 -1.29 17.87 -11.79
C GLY A 26 -1.68 18.45 -10.44
N TYR A 27 -1.17 17.87 -9.35
CA TYR A 27 -1.42 18.35 -7.98
C TYR A 27 -0.94 19.79 -7.84
N TRP A 28 0.26 20.10 -8.28
CA TRP A 28 0.80 21.46 -8.14
C TRP A 28 -0.02 22.50 -8.91
N TYR A 29 -0.57 22.13 -10.08
CA TYR A 29 -1.38 23.03 -10.90
C TYR A 29 -2.80 23.24 -10.37
N VAL A 30 -3.34 22.26 -9.65
CA VAL A 30 -4.77 22.16 -9.33
C VAL A 30 -5.04 22.24 -7.82
N LYS A 31 -4.03 22.13 -6.95
CA LYS A 31 -4.19 22.10 -5.48
C LYS A 31 -4.99 23.27 -4.89
N ASP A 32 -4.86 24.46 -5.46
CA ASP A 32 -5.53 25.68 -4.97
C ASP A 32 -6.87 25.95 -5.71
N ARG A 33 -7.31 25.03 -6.58
CA ARG A 33 -8.55 25.15 -7.35
C ARG A 33 -9.64 24.26 -6.75
N SER A 34 -10.88 24.72 -6.83
CA SER A 34 -12.08 23.92 -6.54
C SER A 34 -12.91 23.78 -7.81
N PHE A 35 -13.47 22.60 -8.04
CA PHE A 35 -14.29 22.30 -9.21
C PHE A 35 -15.70 21.96 -8.76
N VAL A 36 -16.70 22.55 -9.41
CA VAL A 36 -18.10 22.19 -9.16
C VAL A 36 -18.52 21.17 -10.21
N PHE A 37 -18.90 19.98 -9.75
CA PHE A 37 -19.39 18.93 -10.62
C PHE A 37 -20.72 18.40 -10.07
N SER A 38 -21.76 18.42 -10.89
CA SER A 38 -23.11 17.93 -10.51
C SER A 38 -23.67 18.58 -9.22
N GLY A 39 -23.37 19.87 -8.98
CA GLY A 39 -23.82 20.61 -7.79
C GLY A 39 -22.97 20.37 -6.53
N GLN A 40 -21.94 19.52 -6.58
CA GLN A 40 -21.01 19.27 -5.48
C GLN A 40 -19.65 19.94 -5.74
N THR A 41 -19.06 20.52 -4.69
CA THR A 41 -17.73 21.13 -4.78
C THR A 41 -16.67 20.08 -4.44
N TYR A 42 -15.77 19.85 -5.38
CA TYR A 42 -14.62 18.97 -5.22
C TYR A 42 -13.35 19.80 -5.11
N SER A 43 -12.51 19.46 -4.13
CA SER A 43 -11.17 20.02 -4.06
C SER A 43 -10.34 19.55 -5.26
N GLY A 44 -9.40 20.39 -5.71
CA GLY A 44 -8.48 20.04 -6.78
C GLY A 44 -7.65 18.79 -6.47
N PHE A 45 -7.41 18.51 -5.19
CA PHE A 45 -6.79 17.26 -4.73
C PHE A 45 -7.60 16.02 -5.14
N ILE A 46 -8.92 16.02 -4.98
CA ILE A 46 -9.78 14.89 -5.32
C ILE A 46 -9.79 14.65 -6.84
N VAL A 47 -9.90 15.73 -7.62
CA VAL A 47 -9.88 15.67 -9.08
C VAL A 47 -8.57 15.08 -9.60
N VAL A 48 -7.43 15.56 -9.07
CA VAL A 48 -6.10 15.04 -9.45
C VAL A 48 -5.92 13.60 -8.98
N THR A 49 -6.43 13.24 -7.81
CA THR A 49 -6.39 11.85 -7.31
C THR A 49 -7.17 10.92 -8.24
N ALA A 50 -8.38 11.31 -8.67
CA ALA A 50 -9.18 10.53 -9.61
C ALA A 50 -8.48 10.37 -10.97
N ALA A 51 -7.91 11.46 -11.51
CA ALA A 51 -7.13 11.42 -12.74
C ALA A 51 -5.89 10.52 -12.62
N PHE A 52 -5.18 10.59 -11.49
CA PHE A 52 -4.03 9.73 -11.22
C PHE A 52 -4.41 8.26 -11.17
N VAL A 53 -5.51 7.90 -10.51
CA VAL A 53 -5.99 6.51 -10.48
C VAL A 53 -6.21 5.98 -11.90
N LEU A 54 -6.83 6.78 -12.78
CA LEU A 54 -7.07 6.40 -14.18
C LEU A 54 -5.76 6.21 -14.96
N VAL A 55 -4.83 7.16 -14.83
CA VAL A 55 -3.50 7.09 -15.48
C VAL A 55 -2.71 5.90 -14.95
N PHE A 56 -2.73 5.66 -13.64
CA PHE A 56 -2.02 4.54 -13.02
C PHE A 56 -2.54 3.19 -13.51
N VAL A 57 -3.87 3.02 -13.57
CA VAL A 57 -4.51 1.82 -14.15
C VAL A 57 -4.08 1.64 -15.62
N ALA A 58 -4.10 2.71 -16.42
CA ALA A 58 -3.69 2.65 -17.82
C ALA A 58 -2.21 2.27 -17.98
N SER A 59 -1.33 2.80 -17.11
CA SER A 59 0.09 2.47 -17.11
C SER A 59 0.36 1.01 -16.74
N ILE A 60 -0.33 0.47 -15.73
CA ILE A 60 -0.22 -0.96 -15.38
C ILE A 60 -0.75 -1.84 -16.51
N LEU A 61 -1.86 -1.46 -17.16
CA LEU A 61 -2.40 -2.19 -18.30
C LEU A 61 -1.44 -2.18 -19.51
N ALA A 62 -0.83 -1.04 -19.79
CA ALA A 62 0.18 -0.89 -20.83
C ALA A 62 1.41 -1.74 -20.51
N LEU A 63 1.89 -1.69 -19.26
CA LEU A 63 3.02 -2.50 -18.79
C LEU A 63 2.71 -3.99 -18.96
N TRP A 64 1.52 -4.44 -18.59
CA TRP A 64 1.09 -5.83 -18.76
C TRP A 64 1.07 -6.25 -20.24
N ARG A 65 0.53 -5.41 -21.15
CA ARG A 65 0.55 -5.72 -22.59
C ARG A 65 1.95 -5.78 -23.19
N LEU A 66 2.89 -5.01 -22.65
CA LEU A 66 4.27 -4.97 -23.12
C LEU A 66 5.10 -6.14 -22.57
N THR A 67 5.00 -6.41 -21.26
CA THR A 67 5.84 -7.38 -20.51
C THR A 67 5.20 -8.76 -20.37
N GLY A 68 3.88 -8.86 -20.49
CA GLY A 68 3.12 -10.07 -20.21
C GLY A 68 3.10 -10.49 -18.74
N ARG A 69 3.70 -9.71 -17.83
CA ARG A 69 3.80 -10.04 -16.39
C ARG A 69 3.60 -8.77 -15.56
N ILE A 70 2.91 -8.89 -14.44
CA ILE A 70 2.76 -7.80 -13.45
C ILE A 70 3.39 -8.31 -12.16
N SER A 71 4.25 -7.51 -11.52
CA SER A 71 4.83 -7.92 -10.25
C SER A 71 3.73 -7.94 -9.16
N PRO A 72 3.79 -8.87 -8.19
CA PRO A 72 2.84 -8.90 -7.09
C PRO A 72 2.75 -7.56 -6.35
N MET A 73 3.89 -6.87 -6.17
CA MET A 73 3.96 -5.55 -5.56
C MET A 73 3.19 -4.48 -6.35
N GLN A 74 3.24 -4.50 -7.69
CA GLN A 74 2.46 -3.61 -8.54
C GLN A 74 0.95 -3.87 -8.42
N ILE A 75 0.54 -5.13 -8.31
CA ILE A 75 -0.87 -5.49 -8.10
C ILE A 75 -1.36 -4.95 -6.76
N VAL A 76 -0.60 -5.19 -5.68
CA VAL A 76 -0.95 -4.67 -4.35
C VAL A 76 -1.04 -3.14 -4.38
N THR A 77 -0.08 -2.48 -5.01
CA THR A 77 -0.09 -1.01 -5.17
C THR A 77 -1.33 -0.55 -5.92
N LEU A 78 -1.69 -1.21 -7.02
CA LEU A 78 -2.91 -0.91 -7.78
C LEU A 78 -4.17 -1.07 -6.94
N VAL A 79 -4.31 -2.17 -6.20
CA VAL A 79 -5.47 -2.40 -5.34
C VAL A 79 -5.54 -1.33 -4.24
N VAL A 80 -4.42 -0.99 -3.61
CA VAL A 80 -4.36 0.05 -2.57
C VAL A 80 -4.72 1.43 -3.15
N VAL A 81 -4.17 1.79 -4.33
CA VAL A 81 -4.46 3.06 -5.00
C VAL A 81 -5.93 3.15 -5.40
N LEU A 82 -6.53 2.07 -5.92
CA LEU A 82 -7.95 2.02 -6.25
C LEU A 82 -8.82 2.12 -5.00
N PHE A 83 -8.47 1.37 -3.95
CA PHE A 83 -9.20 1.37 -2.69
C PHE A 83 -9.13 2.75 -2.01
N MET A 84 -7.92 3.30 -1.82
CA MET A 84 -7.70 4.60 -1.17
C MET A 84 -8.15 5.78 -2.02
N GLY A 85 -7.88 5.74 -3.33
CA GLY A 85 -8.30 6.76 -4.28
C GLY A 85 -9.82 6.81 -4.39
N GLY A 86 -10.47 5.65 -4.55
CA GLY A 86 -11.93 5.54 -4.58
C GLY A 86 -12.57 6.04 -3.28
N LEU A 87 -12.02 5.65 -2.13
CA LEU A 87 -12.52 6.09 -0.83
C LEU A 87 -12.33 7.61 -0.62
N SER A 88 -11.24 8.18 -1.16
CA SER A 88 -11.00 9.63 -1.12
C SER A 88 -11.99 10.43 -1.98
N VAL A 89 -12.40 9.89 -3.13
CA VAL A 89 -13.45 10.50 -3.96
C VAL A 89 -14.83 10.36 -3.29
N TRP A 90 -15.10 9.20 -2.67
CA TRP A 90 -16.39 8.90 -2.05
C TRP A 90 -16.70 9.76 -0.83
N PHE A 91 -15.73 9.92 0.08
CA PHE A 91 -15.98 10.58 1.37
C PHE A 91 -15.93 12.11 1.33
N ASN A 92 -15.21 12.74 0.38
CA ASN A 92 -15.14 14.20 0.15
C ASN A 92 -15.18 15.09 1.43
N ASP A 93 -14.52 14.69 2.53
CA ASP A 93 -14.64 15.33 3.85
C ASP A 93 -13.29 15.36 4.60
N GLU A 94 -13.07 16.39 5.42
CA GLU A 94 -11.88 16.57 6.27
C GLU A 94 -11.75 15.52 7.38
N HIS A 95 -12.86 14.99 7.91
CA HIS A 95 -12.83 13.89 8.89
C HIS A 95 -12.17 12.63 8.35
N PHE A 96 -12.21 12.45 7.04
CA PHE A 96 -11.55 11.35 6.35
C PHE A 96 -10.04 11.35 6.58
N PHE A 97 -9.42 12.51 6.86
CA PHE A 97 -7.99 12.62 7.10
C PHE A 97 -7.50 11.77 8.28
N LYS A 98 -8.30 11.70 9.36
CA LYS A 98 -7.98 10.91 10.56
C LYS A 98 -8.35 9.44 10.44
N MET A 99 -9.34 9.11 9.60
CA MET A 99 -9.79 7.74 9.33
C MET A 99 -8.92 7.00 8.32
N LYS A 100 -8.20 7.73 7.45
CA LYS A 100 -7.29 7.16 6.43
C LYS A 100 -6.41 6.01 6.98
N PRO A 101 -5.68 6.16 8.10
CA PRO A 101 -4.89 5.06 8.66
C PRO A 101 -5.74 3.84 9.04
N THR A 102 -6.90 4.02 9.68
CA THR A 102 -7.80 2.89 10.03
C THR A 102 -8.17 2.09 8.80
N PHE A 103 -8.57 2.73 7.70
CA PHE A 103 -8.96 2.02 6.48
C PHE A 103 -7.80 1.22 5.87
N ILE A 104 -6.59 1.78 5.87
CA ILE A 104 -5.39 1.07 5.40
C ILE A 104 -5.11 -0.15 6.27
N TYR A 105 -5.14 0.01 7.60
CA TYR A 105 -4.88 -1.08 8.53
C TYR A 105 -5.93 -2.19 8.42
N VAL A 106 -7.21 -1.84 8.33
CA VAL A 106 -8.30 -2.82 8.15
C VAL A 106 -8.18 -3.52 6.81
N PHE A 107 -7.85 -2.80 5.73
CA PHE A 107 -7.63 -3.39 4.41
C PHE A 107 -6.52 -4.43 4.43
N PHE A 108 -5.34 -4.10 4.97
CA PHE A 108 -4.23 -5.06 5.06
C PHE A 108 -4.53 -6.20 6.03
N ALA A 109 -5.11 -5.92 7.20
CA ALA A 109 -5.54 -6.97 8.13
C ALA A 109 -6.52 -7.95 7.48
N GLY A 110 -7.51 -7.44 6.74
CA GLY A 110 -8.50 -8.23 6.01
C GLY A 110 -7.86 -9.04 4.89
N ALA A 111 -7.02 -8.42 4.06
CA ALA A 111 -6.33 -9.10 2.97
C ALA A 111 -5.43 -10.24 3.46
N LEU A 112 -4.62 -9.99 4.49
CA LEU A 112 -3.77 -11.01 5.11
C LEU A 112 -4.62 -12.08 5.82
N GLY A 113 -5.71 -11.69 6.48
CA GLY A 113 -6.66 -12.60 7.11
C GLY A 113 -7.32 -13.55 6.11
N VAL A 114 -7.76 -13.04 4.96
CA VAL A 114 -8.29 -13.87 3.85
C VAL A 114 -7.24 -14.85 3.36
N GLY A 115 -5.99 -14.41 3.18
CA GLY A 115 -4.88 -15.31 2.84
C GLY A 115 -4.72 -16.43 3.87
N LEU A 116 -4.71 -16.10 5.16
CA LEU A 116 -4.59 -17.07 6.24
C LEU A 116 -5.73 -18.09 6.27
N LEU A 117 -6.97 -17.66 6.01
CA LEU A 117 -8.14 -18.55 5.89
C LEU A 117 -8.02 -19.53 4.71
N GLN A 118 -7.33 -19.13 3.64
CA GLN A 118 -7.01 -19.99 2.51
C GLN A 118 -5.75 -20.85 2.73
N GLY A 119 -5.12 -20.76 3.90
CA GLY A 119 -3.84 -21.44 4.19
C GLY A 119 -2.65 -20.87 3.40
N LYS A 120 -2.76 -19.64 2.88
CA LYS A 120 -1.74 -19.00 2.06
C LYS A 120 -1.18 -17.75 2.74
N SER A 121 0.14 -17.58 2.67
CA SER A 121 0.79 -16.35 3.11
C SER A 121 0.75 -15.32 1.97
N TYR A 122 -0.20 -14.38 2.02
CA TYR A 122 -0.20 -13.25 1.07
C TYR A 122 1.00 -12.33 1.29
N LEU A 123 1.55 -12.28 2.50
CA LEU A 123 2.78 -11.57 2.78
C LEU A 123 3.96 -12.14 1.98
N ARG A 124 4.04 -13.47 1.85
CA ARG A 124 5.07 -14.16 1.06
C ARG A 124 5.03 -13.69 -0.39
N LEU A 125 3.85 -13.61 -1.01
CA LEU A 125 3.72 -13.19 -2.41
C LEU A 125 4.32 -11.81 -2.69
N VAL A 126 4.37 -10.94 -1.68
CA VAL A 126 4.83 -9.55 -1.82
C VAL A 126 6.28 -9.39 -1.36
N MET A 127 6.71 -10.17 -0.37
CA MET A 127 7.99 -9.98 0.32
C MET A 127 9.00 -11.11 0.08
N GLU A 128 8.68 -12.15 -0.69
CA GLU A 128 9.61 -13.27 -0.93
C GLU A 128 10.92 -12.85 -1.61
N GLU A 129 10.89 -11.79 -2.42
CA GLU A 129 12.11 -11.22 -3.02
C GLU A 129 12.99 -10.49 -2.00
N ALA A 130 12.39 -9.94 -0.95
CA ALA A 130 13.10 -9.15 0.06
C ALA A 130 13.56 -9.98 1.27
N LEU A 131 12.94 -11.14 1.49
CA LEU A 131 13.16 -11.93 2.68
C LEU A 131 13.01 -13.43 2.38
N ALA A 132 14.07 -14.20 2.60
CA ALA A 132 14.02 -15.66 2.47
C ALA A 132 13.58 -16.30 3.80
N LEU A 133 12.36 -16.84 3.82
CA LEU A 133 11.76 -17.51 4.98
C LEU A 133 11.19 -18.87 4.58
N GLN A 134 11.25 -19.83 5.51
CA GLN A 134 10.54 -21.10 5.38
C GLN A 134 9.02 -20.90 5.31
N PRO A 135 8.27 -21.80 4.63
CA PRO A 135 6.81 -21.70 4.50
C PRO A 135 6.07 -21.54 5.82
N GLU A 136 6.52 -22.21 6.88
CA GLU A 136 5.95 -22.15 8.22
C GLU A 136 6.15 -20.76 8.84
N GLY A 137 7.36 -20.22 8.71
CA GLY A 137 7.72 -18.87 9.16
C GLY A 137 6.85 -17.81 8.50
N TRP A 138 6.55 -17.95 7.21
CA TRP A 138 5.65 -17.07 6.47
C TRP A 138 4.23 -17.05 7.03
N MET A 139 3.68 -18.21 7.40
CA MET A 139 2.33 -18.30 7.96
C MET A 139 2.25 -17.66 9.34
N ILE A 140 3.26 -17.89 10.18
CA ILE A 140 3.34 -17.29 11.52
C ILE A 140 3.49 -15.77 11.40
N LEU A 141 4.41 -15.30 10.54
CA LEU A 141 4.65 -13.88 10.33
C LEU A 141 3.40 -13.18 9.79
N THR A 142 2.73 -13.77 8.79
CA THR A 142 1.48 -13.23 8.24
C THR A 142 0.41 -13.11 9.31
N ARG A 143 0.24 -14.12 10.17
CA ARG A 143 -0.71 -14.07 11.29
C ARG A 143 -0.39 -12.94 12.26
N ARG A 144 0.87 -12.78 12.64
CA ARG A 144 1.30 -11.72 13.57
C ARG A 144 1.12 -10.33 12.97
N ILE A 145 1.46 -10.15 11.69
CA ILE A 145 1.25 -8.87 10.99
C ILE A 145 -0.23 -8.57 10.84
N ALA A 146 -1.07 -9.55 10.49
CA ALA A 146 -2.52 -9.35 10.41
C ALA A 146 -3.10 -8.88 11.76
N VAL A 147 -2.74 -9.54 12.86
CA VAL A 147 -3.15 -9.14 14.22
C VAL A 147 -2.62 -7.75 14.55
N PHE A 148 -1.36 -7.46 14.22
CA PHE A 148 -0.76 -6.15 14.47
C PHE A 148 -1.49 -5.03 13.71
N PHE A 149 -1.88 -5.25 12.45
CA PHE A 149 -2.72 -4.29 11.72
C PHE A 149 -4.09 -4.10 12.37
N VAL A 150 -4.73 -5.15 12.88
CA VAL A 150 -6.00 -5.01 13.64
C VAL A 150 -5.78 -4.14 14.90
N VAL A 151 -4.69 -4.40 15.64
CA VAL A 151 -4.35 -3.59 16.84
C VAL A 151 -4.13 -2.13 16.45
N LEU A 152 -3.41 -1.85 15.37
CA LEU A 152 -3.21 -0.47 14.88
C LEU A 152 -4.51 0.18 14.42
N ALA A 153 -5.41 -0.56 13.77
CA ALA A 153 -6.72 -0.06 13.36
C ALA A 153 -7.54 0.37 14.59
N VAL A 154 -7.64 -0.49 15.60
CA VAL A 154 -8.35 -0.20 16.85
C VAL A 154 -7.68 0.95 17.60
N ALA A 155 -6.36 0.96 17.71
CA ALA A 155 -5.62 2.02 18.39
C ALA A 155 -5.83 3.38 17.71
N ASN A 156 -5.72 3.45 16.37
CA ASN A 156 -6.02 4.69 15.64
C ASN A 156 -7.46 5.13 15.90
N GLU A 157 -8.44 4.22 15.79
CA GLU A 157 -9.86 4.51 15.98
C GLU A 157 -10.16 5.08 17.37
N VAL A 158 -9.55 4.50 18.40
CA VAL A 158 -9.67 4.99 19.77
C VAL A 158 -9.02 6.37 19.92
N VAL A 159 -7.81 6.56 19.38
CA VAL A 159 -7.08 7.83 19.53
C VAL A 159 -7.81 8.97 18.82
N TRP A 160 -8.19 8.80 17.55
CA TRP A 160 -8.75 9.92 16.80
C TRP A 160 -10.17 10.31 17.23
N ARG A 161 -10.94 9.38 17.82
CA ARG A 161 -12.31 9.64 18.31
C ARG A 161 -12.33 10.26 19.71
N ASN A 162 -11.40 9.89 20.59
CA ASN A 162 -11.47 10.25 22.00
C ASN A 162 -10.45 11.32 22.44
N PHE A 163 -9.45 11.63 21.62
CA PHE A 163 -8.36 12.55 21.97
C PHE A 163 -8.27 13.74 21.01
N SER A 164 -7.49 14.74 21.40
CA SER A 164 -7.28 15.95 20.60
C SER A 164 -6.51 15.65 19.30
N THR A 165 -6.63 16.56 18.33
CA THR A 165 -5.86 16.46 17.07
C THR A 165 -4.36 16.43 17.32
N GLU A 166 -3.87 17.20 18.30
CA GLU A 166 -2.45 17.22 18.66
C GLU A 166 -1.98 15.86 19.18
N THR A 167 -2.73 15.24 20.10
CA THR A 167 -2.43 13.89 20.59
C THR A 167 -2.44 12.87 19.46
N TRP A 168 -3.40 12.96 18.53
CA TRP A 168 -3.45 12.08 17.37
C TRP A 168 -2.23 12.24 16.44
N VAL A 169 -1.76 13.48 16.21
CA VAL A 169 -0.54 13.74 15.42
C VAL A 169 0.68 13.09 16.09
N TRP A 170 0.84 13.27 17.41
CA TRP A 170 1.93 12.65 18.16
C TRP A 170 1.85 11.11 18.17
N PHE A 171 0.65 10.56 18.35
CA PHE A 171 0.42 9.13 18.23
C PHE A 171 0.82 8.61 16.85
N LYS A 172 0.44 9.31 15.78
CA LYS A 172 0.79 8.92 14.42
C LYS A 172 2.29 9.02 14.15
N ALA A 173 2.94 10.09 14.59
CA ALA A 173 4.36 10.31 14.30
C ALA A 173 5.28 9.43 15.17
N VAL A 174 5.06 9.44 16.48
CA VAL A 174 5.93 8.79 17.46
C VAL A 174 5.34 7.46 17.92
N GLY A 175 4.07 7.44 18.28
CA GLY A 175 3.41 6.22 18.80
C GLY A 175 3.48 5.05 17.82
N LEU A 176 3.14 5.28 16.54
CA LEU A 176 3.25 4.26 15.50
C LEU A 176 4.70 3.82 15.26
N THR A 177 5.65 4.75 15.27
CA THR A 177 7.07 4.43 15.07
C THR A 177 7.59 3.53 16.19
N VAL A 178 7.28 3.85 17.44
CA VAL A 178 7.62 3.03 18.61
C VAL A 178 6.93 1.67 18.52
N ALA A 179 5.63 1.64 18.19
CA ALA A 179 4.89 0.39 18.02
C ALA A 179 5.52 -0.50 16.94
N MET A 180 5.96 0.08 15.83
CA MET A 180 6.64 -0.66 14.75
C MET A 180 7.98 -1.20 15.18
N PHE A 181 8.78 -0.40 15.89
CA PHE A 181 10.05 -0.84 16.42
C PHE A 181 9.88 -2.02 17.39
N LEU A 182 8.96 -1.89 18.36
CA LEU A 182 8.65 -2.97 19.30
C LEU A 182 8.15 -4.22 18.57
N PHE A 183 7.27 -4.05 17.58
CA PHE A 183 6.78 -5.16 16.78
C PHE A 183 7.92 -5.89 16.06
N LEU A 184 8.85 -5.17 15.43
CA LEU A 184 10.01 -5.75 14.76
C LEU A 184 10.89 -6.55 15.74
N LEU A 185 11.13 -6.03 16.95
CA LEU A 185 11.85 -6.76 18.00
C LEU A 185 11.17 -8.11 18.31
N THR A 186 9.84 -8.14 18.40
CA THR A 186 9.11 -9.40 18.60
C THR A 186 9.17 -10.37 17.42
N GLN A 187 9.47 -9.88 16.20
CA GLN A 187 9.65 -10.71 15.01
C GLN A 187 11.08 -11.20 14.80
N ALA A 188 12.08 -10.57 15.43
CA ALA A 188 13.50 -10.92 15.27
C ALA A 188 13.75 -12.43 15.44
N ARG A 189 13.14 -13.04 16.47
CA ARG A 189 13.25 -14.49 16.71
C ARG A 189 12.70 -15.35 15.57
N ILE A 190 11.57 -14.96 14.95
CA ILE A 190 11.03 -15.70 13.79
C ILE A 190 11.98 -15.61 12.62
N LEU A 191 12.49 -14.41 12.35
CA LEU A 191 13.40 -14.17 11.23
C LEU A 191 14.68 -14.98 11.37
N THR A 192 15.22 -15.13 12.58
CA THR A 192 16.41 -15.96 12.82
C THR A 192 16.10 -17.45 12.81
N THR A 193 14.93 -17.88 13.31
CA THR A 193 14.61 -19.31 13.42
C THR A 193 14.14 -19.93 12.11
N TYR A 194 13.41 -19.18 11.29
CA TYR A 194 12.85 -19.65 10.02
C TYR A 194 13.53 -19.02 8.80
N GLY A 195 14.52 -18.15 9.01
CA GLY A 195 15.31 -17.54 7.95
C GLY A 195 16.05 -18.62 7.17
N ILE A 196 16.06 -18.49 5.86
CA ILE A 196 16.85 -19.33 4.98
C ILE A 196 18.05 -18.48 4.55
N GLU A 197 19.27 -19.00 4.67
CA GLU A 197 20.42 -18.37 4.03
C GLU A 197 20.14 -18.35 2.53
N ALA A 198 20.07 -17.15 1.94
CA ALA A 198 19.94 -17.02 0.51
C ALA A 198 21.08 -17.84 -0.14
N PRO A 199 20.81 -18.63 -1.20
CA PRO A 199 21.89 -19.30 -1.91
C PRO A 199 22.89 -18.22 -2.31
N GLU A 200 24.16 -18.37 -1.94
CA GLU A 200 25.23 -17.48 -2.42
C GLU A 200 25.07 -17.38 -3.94
N GLU A 201 24.77 -16.18 -4.42
CA GLU A 201 24.81 -15.87 -5.84
C GLU A 201 26.28 -15.97 -6.23
N LYS A 202 26.68 -17.16 -6.69
CA LYS A 202 28.04 -17.38 -7.18
C LYS A 202 28.31 -16.36 -8.30
N PRO A 203 29.44 -15.64 -8.23
CA PRO A 203 29.76 -14.54 -9.13
C PRO A 203 29.84 -14.96 -10.60
#